data_AF-W1Q7G1-F1
#
_entry.id   AF-W1Q7G1-F1
#
_cell.length_a   1.000
_cell.length_b   1.000
_cell.length_c   1.000
_cell.angle_alpha   90.00
_cell.angle_beta   90.00
_cell.angle_gamma   90.00
#
_symmetry.space_group_name_H-M   'P 1'
#
loop_
_entity.id
_entity.type
_entity.pdbx_description
1 polymer ?
#
loop_
_entity_poly.entity_id
_entity_poly.type
_entity_poly.pdbx_seq_one_letter_code
_entity_poly.pdbx_strand_id
1 'polypeptide(L)'
;MSLSGIGQFANRNLVKTLKYAAQSQLYLHQAGSTALLSFSSNPARLPIGKIKAIDNIGGDYQVTPDNFVENKSFIERLQQVIKDHVADEMMYRLDSLNYRNSYMPIYDLKRVPEYMNQQVNVDNVLGYIKVDAMGNMDQSTYQANNTYRLCNADGIIKLSDVILEELKKHL
;
A
#
# COMPACT_ATOMS: atom_id res chain seq x y z
N MET A 1 29.65 34.69 -29.73
CA MET A 1 28.19 34.43 -29.80
C MET A 1 28.05 32.98 -30.25
N SER A 2 27.41 32.03 -29.58
CA SER A 2 26.54 32.01 -28.40
C SER A 2 26.64 30.62 -27.74
N LEU A 3 26.65 30.58 -26.41
CA LEU A 3 26.39 29.37 -25.62
C LEU A 3 24.89 29.10 -25.60
N SER A 4 24.45 27.87 -25.85
CA SER A 4 23.14 27.40 -25.37
C SER A 4 23.00 25.89 -25.51
N GLY A 5 22.83 25.21 -24.38
CA GLY A 5 22.46 23.80 -24.34
C GLY A 5 22.74 23.13 -23.00
N ILE A 6 22.54 23.81 -21.87
CA ILE A 6 22.58 23.17 -20.56
C ILE A 6 21.31 22.33 -20.45
N GLY A 7 21.46 21.01 -20.60
CA GLY A 7 20.46 20.05 -20.20
C GLY A 7 20.12 20.27 -18.72
N GLN A 8 18.84 20.50 -18.44
CA GLN A 8 18.33 20.70 -17.10
C GLN A 8 18.31 19.34 -16.39
N PHE A 9 19.47 18.89 -15.92
CA PHE A 9 19.56 17.83 -14.94
C PHE A 9 19.02 18.39 -13.63
N ALA A 10 17.75 18.09 -13.32
CA ALA A 10 17.22 18.34 -11.99
C ALA A 10 18.16 17.69 -10.96
N ASN A 11 18.75 18.52 -10.12
CA ASN A 11 19.76 18.17 -9.14
C ASN A 11 19.21 17.05 -8.23
N ARG A 12 19.75 15.82 -8.33
CA ARG A 12 19.35 14.67 -7.50
C ARG A 12 19.65 14.85 -6.00
N ASN A 13 20.27 15.96 -5.60
CA ASN A 13 20.73 16.27 -4.25
C ASN A 13 19.72 16.98 -3.33
N LEU A 14 18.46 17.18 -3.72
CA LEU A 14 17.47 17.92 -2.91
C LEU A 14 16.30 17.08 -2.39
N VAL A 15 16.29 15.76 -2.61
CA VAL A 15 15.22 14.89 -2.09
C VAL A 15 15.56 14.45 -0.67
N LYS A 16 14.86 15.03 0.32
CA LYS A 16 14.97 14.60 1.72
C LYS A 16 14.14 13.32 1.89
N THR A 17 14.80 12.21 2.22
CA THR A 17 14.14 10.94 2.52
C THR A 17 14.15 10.67 4.02
N LEU A 18 13.00 10.30 4.59
CA LEU A 18 12.90 9.84 5.98
C LEU A 18 11.92 8.70 6.12
N LYS A 19 12.10 7.91 7.18
CA LYS A 19 11.15 6.87 7.58
C LYS A 19 9.91 7.52 8.19
N TYR A 20 8.73 7.13 7.74
CA TYR A 20 7.48 7.69 8.23
C TYR A 20 7.23 7.24 9.67
N ALA A 21 7.10 8.19 10.60
CA ALA A 21 7.07 7.90 12.03
C ALA A 21 5.81 7.12 12.45
N ALA A 22 4.65 7.44 11.86
CA ALA A 22 3.38 6.79 12.22
C ALA A 22 3.25 5.36 11.67
N GLN A 23 4.02 4.99 10.63
CA GLN A 23 4.03 3.62 10.10
C GLN A 23 5.42 3.24 9.58
N SER A 24 6.03 2.27 10.24
CA SER A 24 7.41 1.84 10.03
C SER A 24 7.72 1.21 8.66
N GLN A 25 6.73 0.83 7.85
CA GLN A 25 6.93 0.27 6.51
C GLN A 25 7.12 1.36 5.44
N LEU A 26 6.82 2.63 5.75
CA LEU A 26 6.80 3.70 4.75
C LEU A 26 7.97 4.68 4.88
N TYR A 27 8.27 5.31 3.75
CA TYR A 27 9.23 6.38 3.59
C TYR A 27 8.57 7.58 2.93
N LEU A 28 8.95 8.77 3.38
CA LEU A 28 8.59 10.05 2.80
C LEU A 28 9.80 10.61 2.03
N HIS A 29 9.57 11.00 0.79
CA HIS A 29 10.57 11.62 -0.09
C HIS A 29 10.12 13.04 -0.44
N GLN A 30 10.58 14.04 0.31
CA GLN A 30 10.23 15.45 0.07
C GLN A 30 11.10 16.05 -1.02
N ALA A 31 10.46 16.67 -2.01
CA ALA A 31 11.07 17.50 -3.04
C ALA A 31 10.30 18.83 -3.10
N GLY A 32 10.88 19.88 -2.53
CA GLY A 32 10.22 21.18 -2.39
C GLY A 32 8.98 21.10 -1.50
N SER A 33 7.85 21.61 -1.99
CA SER A 33 6.57 21.66 -1.27
C SER A 33 5.72 20.39 -1.41
N THR A 34 6.27 19.32 -1.99
CA THR A 34 5.56 18.05 -2.17
C THR A 34 6.40 16.88 -1.68
N ALA A 35 5.74 15.79 -1.32
CA ALA A 35 6.43 14.56 -0.97
C ALA A 35 5.78 13.35 -1.65
N LEU A 36 6.61 12.36 -1.97
CA LEU A 36 6.14 11.03 -2.35
C LEU A 36 6.17 10.12 -1.12
N LEU A 37 5.17 9.25 -1.01
CA LEU A 37 5.10 8.21 0.01
C LEU A 37 5.40 6.87 -0.66
N SER A 38 6.24 6.03 -0.07
CA SER A 38 6.71 4.78 -0.68
C SER A 38 6.99 3.69 0.36
N PHE A 39 6.92 2.43 -0.07
CA PHE A 39 7.43 1.28 0.70
C PHE A 39 8.96 1.09 0.57
N SER A 40 9.63 1.91 -0.24
CA SER A 40 11.07 1.84 -0.46
C SER A 40 11.78 3.08 0.06
N SER A 41 13.00 2.91 0.59
CA SER A 41 13.89 4.03 0.89
C SER A 41 14.47 4.69 -0.36
N ASN A 42 14.33 4.08 -1.54
CA ASN A 42 14.77 4.65 -2.81
C ASN A 42 13.65 5.47 -3.46
N PRO A 43 13.79 6.81 -3.59
CA PRO A 43 12.77 7.68 -4.18
C PRO A 43 12.48 7.43 -5.67
N ALA A 44 13.30 6.63 -6.36
CA ALA A 44 13.08 6.28 -7.76
C ALA A 44 12.12 5.10 -7.96
N ARG A 45 11.80 4.35 -6.90
CA ARG A 45 10.83 3.25 -6.93
C ARG A 45 9.40 3.78 -7.02
N LEU A 46 8.48 2.97 -7.51
CA LEU A 46 7.07 3.30 -7.66
C LEU A 46 6.46 3.76 -6.31
N PRO A 47 6.05 5.03 -6.17
CA PRO A 47 5.47 5.52 -4.93
C PRO A 47 4.03 5.05 -4.76
N ILE A 48 3.58 4.90 -3.51
CA ILE A 48 2.18 4.58 -3.20
C ILE A 48 1.25 5.76 -3.46
N GLY A 49 1.78 6.97 -3.40
CA GLY A 49 1.06 8.19 -3.70
C GLY A 49 1.86 9.46 -3.43
N LYS A 50 1.18 10.59 -3.55
CA LYS A 50 1.75 11.94 -3.41
C LYS A 50 1.03 12.70 -2.30
N ILE A 51 1.78 13.51 -1.57
CA ILE A 51 1.27 14.49 -0.62
C ILE A 51 1.13 15.85 -1.30
N LYS A 52 -0.07 16.46 -1.22
CA LYS A 52 -0.49 17.64 -2.01
C LYS A 52 0.24 18.93 -1.63
N ALA A 53 0.63 19.09 -0.36
CA ALA A 53 1.38 20.25 0.12
C ALA A 53 2.06 19.91 1.44
N ILE A 54 3.35 20.24 1.56
CA ILE A 54 4.12 20.03 2.78
C ILE A 54 5.21 21.08 2.95
N ASP A 55 5.20 21.75 4.10
CA ASP A 55 6.26 22.69 4.46
C ASP A 55 7.47 21.94 5.04
N ASN A 56 7.22 20.90 5.85
CA ASN A 56 8.26 20.04 6.40
C ASN A 56 7.73 18.63 6.72
N ILE A 57 8.43 17.60 6.25
CA ILE A 57 8.26 16.22 6.75
C ILE A 57 9.01 16.10 8.09
N GLY A 58 8.27 16.15 9.20
CA GLY A 58 8.75 15.97 10.57
C GLY A 58 8.14 14.74 11.25
N GLY A 59 8.59 14.42 12.46
CA GLY A 59 8.13 13.24 13.21
C GLY A 59 6.62 13.20 13.48
N ASP A 60 5.98 14.36 13.58
CA ASP A 60 4.55 14.45 13.88
C ASP A 60 3.66 14.54 12.63
N TYR A 61 4.25 14.53 11.43
CA TYR A 61 3.48 14.63 10.20
C TYR A 61 2.52 13.45 10.05
N GLN A 62 1.26 13.72 9.68
CA GLN A 62 0.23 12.71 9.47
C GLN A 62 -0.25 12.72 8.02
N VAL A 63 -0.23 11.56 7.38
CA VAL A 63 -0.86 11.31 6.10
C VAL A 63 -2.36 11.09 6.34
N THR A 64 -3.20 11.87 5.68
CA THR A 64 -4.67 11.82 5.80
C THR A 64 -5.31 11.78 4.42
N PRO A 65 -6.59 11.38 4.31
CA PRO A 65 -7.30 11.38 3.02
C PRO A 65 -7.31 12.74 2.32
N ASP A 66 -7.28 13.84 3.08
CA ASP A 66 -7.32 15.20 2.54
C ASP A 66 -6.00 15.58 1.86
N ASN A 67 -4.87 15.19 2.47
CA ASN A 67 -3.54 15.57 2.01
C ASN A 67 -2.88 14.57 1.07
N PHE A 68 -3.44 13.36 0.93
CA PHE A 68 -2.90 12.28 0.12
C PHE A 68 -3.61 12.15 -1.24
N VAL A 69 -2.83 11.77 -2.26
CA VAL A 69 -3.31 11.40 -3.60
C VAL A 69 -2.73 10.04 -3.93
N GLU A 70 -3.61 9.08 -4.16
CA GLU A 70 -3.24 7.71 -4.50
C GLU A 70 -2.59 7.63 -5.88
N ASN A 71 -1.60 6.74 -6.01
CA ASN A 71 -1.03 6.37 -7.30
C ASN A 71 -1.76 5.14 -7.86
N LYS A 72 -2.53 5.32 -8.95
CA LYS A 72 -3.30 4.24 -9.58
C LYS A 72 -2.42 3.07 -10.05
N SER A 73 -1.26 3.36 -10.63
CA SER A 73 -0.33 2.32 -11.07
C SER A 73 0.24 1.50 -9.91
N PHE A 74 0.36 2.11 -8.73
CA PHE A 74 0.69 1.37 -7.51
C PHE A 74 -0.47 0.47 -7.08
N ILE A 75 -1.72 0.95 -7.10
CA ILE A 75 -2.90 0.14 -6.77
C ILE A 75 -3.02 -1.07 -7.69
N GLU A 76 -2.85 -0.89 -9.00
CA GLU A 76 -2.85 -2.00 -9.97
C GLU A 76 -1.79 -3.04 -9.63
N ARG A 77 -0.57 -2.58 -9.28
CA ARG A 77 0.51 -3.49 -8.88
C ARG A 77 0.20 -4.21 -7.56
N LEU A 78 -0.33 -3.50 -6.58
CA LEU A 78 -0.76 -4.06 -5.30
C LEU A 78 -1.79 -5.17 -5.51
N GLN A 79 -2.84 -4.89 -6.28
CA GLN A 79 -3.92 -5.84 -6.56
C GLN A 79 -3.40 -7.10 -7.27
N GLN A 80 -2.44 -6.95 -8.19
CA GLN A 80 -1.78 -8.08 -8.85
C GLN A 80 -0.98 -8.93 -7.86
N VAL A 81 -0.17 -8.31 -7.00
CA VAL A 81 0.62 -9.03 -5.99
C VAL A 81 -0.28 -9.75 -4.99
N ILE A 82 -1.37 -9.12 -4.55
CA ILE A 82 -2.35 -9.78 -3.67
C ILE A 82 -2.93 -11.01 -4.36
N LYS A 83 -3.42 -10.87 -5.60
CA LYS A 83 -3.94 -12.00 -6.37
C LYS A 83 -2.96 -13.17 -6.43
N ASP A 84 -1.70 -12.88 -6.72
CA ASP A 84 -0.68 -13.89 -6.98
C ASP A 84 -0.11 -14.55 -5.72
N HIS A 85 -0.19 -13.87 -4.56
CA HIS A 85 0.53 -14.30 -3.35
C HIS A 85 -0.32 -14.41 -2.07
N VAL A 86 -1.60 -14.00 -2.08
CA VAL A 86 -2.44 -14.06 -0.86
C VAL A 86 -2.61 -15.47 -0.31
N ALA A 87 -2.55 -16.49 -1.19
CA ALA A 87 -2.68 -17.88 -0.78
C ALA A 87 -1.45 -18.42 -0.03
N ASP A 88 -0.29 -17.78 -0.20
CA ASP A 88 0.96 -18.15 0.49
C ASP A 88 1.04 -17.59 1.91
N GLU A 89 0.20 -16.59 2.21
CA GLU A 89 0.24 -15.86 3.47
C GLU A 89 -0.47 -16.63 4.58
N MET A 90 0.27 -16.95 5.64
CA MET A 90 -0.20 -17.82 6.71
C MET A 90 -1.42 -17.24 7.45
N MET A 91 -1.48 -15.92 7.62
CA MET A 91 -2.64 -15.26 8.23
C MET A 91 -3.94 -15.63 7.48
N TYR A 92 -3.96 -15.43 6.16
CA TYR A 92 -5.14 -15.73 5.36
C TYR A 92 -5.42 -17.22 5.21
N ARG A 93 -4.38 -18.06 5.21
CA ARG A 93 -4.57 -19.53 5.23
C ARG A 93 -5.28 -19.99 6.49
N LEU A 94 -4.93 -19.44 7.65
CA LEU A 94 -5.63 -19.77 8.90
C LEU A 94 -7.06 -19.22 8.90
N ASP A 95 -7.25 -17.98 8.46
CA ASP A 95 -8.57 -17.35 8.41
C ASP A 95 -9.53 -18.08 7.46
N SER A 96 -9.02 -18.59 6.33
CA SER A 96 -9.82 -19.29 5.33
C SER A 96 -10.59 -20.50 5.86
N LEU A 97 -10.13 -21.12 6.96
CA LEU A 97 -10.83 -22.21 7.62
C LEU A 97 -12.22 -21.79 8.14
N ASN A 98 -12.43 -20.50 8.40
CA ASN A 98 -13.69 -19.91 8.81
C ASN A 98 -14.60 -19.52 7.63
N TYR A 99 -14.11 -19.59 6.39
CA TYR A 99 -14.80 -19.15 5.18
C TYR A 99 -15.06 -20.28 4.17
N ARG A 100 -15.00 -21.54 4.59
CA ARG A 100 -15.24 -22.70 3.70
C ARG A 100 -16.55 -22.57 2.93
N ASN A 101 -16.50 -22.83 1.62
CA ASN A 101 -17.61 -22.65 0.68
C ASN A 101 -18.16 -21.21 0.60
N SER A 102 -17.35 -20.20 0.93
CA SER A 102 -17.72 -18.79 0.90
C SER A 102 -16.63 -17.93 0.25
N TYR A 103 -16.90 -16.64 0.12
CA TYR A 103 -15.89 -15.64 -0.23
C TYR A 103 -15.30 -15.04 1.04
N MET A 104 -13.98 -15.04 1.12
CA MET A 104 -13.22 -14.45 2.21
C MET A 104 -12.74 -13.05 1.84
N PRO A 105 -12.91 -12.04 2.71
CA PRO A 105 -12.31 -10.73 2.51
C PRO A 105 -10.80 -10.80 2.72
N ILE A 106 -10.05 -10.19 1.81
CA ILE A 106 -8.62 -9.92 1.93
C ILE A 106 -8.47 -8.45 2.30
N TYR A 107 -7.79 -8.15 3.40
CA TYR A 107 -7.80 -6.81 3.99
C TYR A 107 -6.41 -6.34 4.39
N ASP A 108 -6.16 -5.05 4.31
CA ASP A 108 -4.87 -4.55 4.80
C ASP A 108 -4.84 -4.49 6.34
N LEU A 109 -3.64 -4.31 6.89
CA LEU A 109 -3.39 -4.31 8.33
C LEU A 109 -3.42 -2.91 8.94
N LYS A 110 -4.01 -1.91 8.26
CA LYS A 110 -4.12 -0.55 8.83
C LYS A 110 -4.98 -0.59 10.12
N ARG A 111 -5.97 -1.48 10.13
CA ARG A 111 -6.80 -1.83 11.28
C ARG A 111 -6.87 -3.34 11.41
N VAL A 112 -6.26 -3.88 12.46
CA VAL A 112 -6.33 -5.30 12.79
C VAL A 112 -7.63 -5.57 13.52
N PRO A 113 -8.44 -6.56 13.12
CA PRO A 113 -9.62 -6.97 13.88
C PRO A 113 -9.26 -7.35 15.32
N GLU A 114 -10.06 -6.92 16.29
CA GLU A 114 -9.87 -7.24 17.71
C GLU A 114 -10.23 -8.71 18.01
N TYR A 115 -11.14 -9.27 17.22
CA TYR A 115 -11.63 -10.64 17.36
C TYR A 115 -11.60 -11.37 16.01
N MET A 116 -11.33 -12.67 16.01
CA MET A 116 -11.25 -13.49 14.79
C MET A 116 -12.53 -13.45 13.92
N ASN A 117 -13.70 -13.31 14.55
CA ASN A 117 -14.99 -13.27 13.85
C ASN A 117 -15.50 -11.85 13.58
N GLN A 118 -14.69 -10.83 13.86
CA GLN A 118 -15.08 -9.46 13.61
C GLN A 118 -15.06 -9.18 12.10
N GLN A 119 -16.18 -8.67 11.60
CA GLN A 119 -16.24 -8.21 10.22
C GLN A 119 -15.29 -7.03 10.01
N VAL A 120 -14.48 -7.13 8.95
CA VAL A 120 -13.59 -6.05 8.55
C VAL A 120 -14.40 -4.96 7.88
N ASN A 121 -14.05 -3.70 8.15
CA ASN A 121 -14.62 -2.57 7.44
C ASN A 121 -14.33 -2.70 5.94
N VAL A 122 -15.36 -2.58 5.09
CA VAL A 122 -15.26 -2.70 3.62
C VAL A 122 -14.23 -1.74 3.04
N ASP A 123 -14.05 -0.56 3.64
CA ASP A 123 -13.04 0.42 3.23
C ASP A 123 -11.59 -0.06 3.41
N ASN A 124 -11.37 -1.16 4.17
CA ASN A 124 -10.06 -1.78 4.40
C ASN A 124 -9.91 -3.10 3.65
N VAL A 125 -10.96 -3.57 2.97
CA VAL A 125 -10.92 -4.80 2.18
C VAL A 125 -10.32 -4.49 0.82
N LEU A 126 -9.17 -5.10 0.53
CA LEU A 126 -8.45 -5.05 -0.74
C LEU A 126 -9.20 -5.77 -1.86
N GLY A 127 -9.86 -6.88 -1.52
CA GLY A 127 -10.60 -7.71 -2.46
C GLY A 127 -11.18 -8.95 -1.78
N TYR A 128 -11.76 -9.85 -2.57
CA TYR A 128 -12.36 -11.09 -2.09
C TYR A 128 -11.81 -12.29 -2.87
N ILE A 129 -11.70 -13.43 -2.19
CA ILE A 129 -11.27 -14.69 -2.78
C ILE A 129 -12.21 -15.82 -2.37
N LYS A 130 -12.52 -16.73 -3.28
CA LYS A 130 -13.34 -17.91 -2.97
C LYS A 130 -12.51 -18.93 -2.19
N VAL A 131 -13.14 -19.52 -1.18
CA VAL A 131 -12.57 -20.61 -0.39
C VAL A 131 -13.41 -21.87 -0.60
N ASP A 132 -12.74 -22.99 -0.88
CA ASP A 132 -13.40 -24.27 -1.10
C ASP A 132 -13.85 -24.95 0.20
N ALA A 133 -14.42 -26.15 0.10
CA ALA A 133 -14.88 -26.92 1.26
C ALA A 133 -13.74 -27.37 2.20
N MET A 134 -12.50 -27.45 1.70
CA MET A 134 -11.33 -27.87 2.46
C MET A 134 -10.62 -26.69 3.15
N GLY A 135 -10.97 -25.45 2.76
CA GLY A 135 -10.30 -24.25 3.23
C GLY A 135 -9.17 -23.80 2.31
N ASN A 136 -9.10 -24.29 1.06
CA ASN A 136 -8.14 -23.78 0.10
C ASN A 136 -8.69 -22.52 -0.58
N MET A 137 -7.85 -21.49 -0.69
CA MET A 137 -8.14 -20.28 -1.44
C MET A 137 -7.93 -20.51 -2.93
N ASP A 138 -8.92 -20.18 -3.76
CA ASP A 138 -8.82 -20.22 -5.22
C ASP A 138 -8.39 -18.85 -5.77
N GLN A 139 -7.10 -18.69 -6.04
CA GLN A 139 -6.52 -17.43 -6.55
C GLN A 139 -7.14 -16.94 -7.86
N SER A 140 -7.67 -17.84 -8.69
CA SER A 140 -8.30 -17.47 -9.96
C SER A 140 -9.58 -16.66 -9.75
N THR A 141 -10.19 -16.77 -8.57
CA THR A 141 -11.42 -16.08 -8.19
C THR A 141 -11.19 -14.74 -7.49
N TYR A 142 -9.93 -14.34 -7.29
CA TYR A 142 -9.64 -13.08 -6.64
C TYR A 142 -10.26 -11.90 -7.42
N GLN A 143 -11.05 -11.09 -6.71
CA GLN A 143 -11.66 -9.89 -7.24
C GLN A 143 -11.28 -8.69 -6.39
N ALA A 144 -10.64 -7.71 -7.02
CA ALA A 144 -10.31 -6.43 -6.40
C ALA A 144 -11.56 -5.68 -5.93
N ASN A 145 -11.47 -5.06 -4.76
CA ASN A 145 -12.48 -4.13 -4.28
C ASN A 145 -12.23 -2.74 -4.88
N ASN A 146 -13.08 -2.31 -5.81
CA ASN A 146 -12.94 -1.01 -6.48
C ASN A 146 -13.22 0.19 -5.56
N THR A 147 -13.75 0.00 -4.36
CA THR A 147 -13.95 1.07 -3.37
C THR A 147 -12.81 1.18 -2.36
N TYR A 148 -11.82 0.28 -2.42
CA TYR A 148 -10.68 0.29 -1.52
C TYR A 148 -9.86 1.57 -1.69
N ARG A 149 -9.44 2.15 -0.56
CA ARG A 149 -8.55 3.32 -0.51
C ARG A 149 -7.32 2.99 0.32
N LEU A 150 -6.16 3.36 -0.20
CA LEU A 150 -4.87 3.29 0.49
C LEU A 150 -4.87 4.16 1.74
N CYS A 151 -5.60 5.29 1.73
CA CYS A 151 -5.73 6.17 2.90
C CYS A 151 -7.19 6.47 3.20
N ASN A 152 -7.63 6.18 4.43
CA ASN A 152 -8.97 6.48 4.92
C ASN A 152 -8.91 6.90 6.41
N ALA A 153 -10.06 6.93 7.10
CA ALA A 153 -10.14 7.31 8.51
C ALA A 153 -9.36 6.37 9.46
N ASP A 154 -9.12 5.11 9.07
CA ASP A 154 -8.33 4.15 9.85
C ASP A 154 -6.81 4.30 9.58
N GLY A 155 -6.40 5.14 8.63
CA GLY A 155 -5.00 5.46 8.34
C GLY A 155 -4.56 5.11 6.92
N ILE A 156 -3.25 5.02 6.74
CA ILE A 156 -2.59 4.67 5.48
C ILE A 156 -2.29 3.17 5.44
N ILE A 157 -2.28 2.58 4.24
CA ILE A 157 -2.08 1.15 3.96
C ILE A 157 -0.92 0.55 4.76
N LYS A 158 -1.19 -0.60 5.39
CA LYS A 158 -0.19 -1.43 6.05
C LYS A 158 -0.35 -2.88 5.57
N LEU A 159 0.73 -3.55 5.23
CA LEU A 159 0.68 -4.90 4.67
C LEU A 159 1.30 -5.90 5.65
N SER A 160 1.00 -7.19 5.48
CA SER A 160 1.80 -8.23 6.14
C SER A 160 3.22 -8.22 5.55
N ASP A 161 4.19 -8.72 6.30
CA ASP A 161 5.58 -8.70 5.87
C ASP A 161 5.80 -9.52 4.59
N VAL A 162 5.13 -10.68 4.44
CA VAL A 162 5.23 -11.51 3.23
C VAL A 162 4.74 -10.77 2.00
N ILE A 163 3.52 -10.20 2.06
CA ILE A 163 2.95 -9.44 0.94
C ILE A 163 3.80 -8.20 0.63
N LEU A 164 4.31 -7.52 1.66
CA LEU A 164 5.18 -6.37 1.48
C LEU A 164 6.49 -6.75 0.77
N GLU A 165 7.12 -7.86 1.16
CA GLU A 165 8.34 -8.33 0.53
C GLU A 165 8.12 -8.77 -0.92
N GLU A 166 7.01 -9.44 -1.23
CA GLU A 166 6.64 -9.72 -2.63
C GLU A 166 6.40 -8.44 -3.41
N LEU A 167 5.64 -7.49 -2.85
CA LEU A 167 5.34 -6.22 -3.49
C LEU A 167 6.61 -5.45 -3.86
N LYS A 168 7.58 -5.37 -2.94
CA LYS A 168 8.86 -4.67 -3.15
C LYS A 168 9.68 -5.20 -4.33
N LYS A 169 9.50 -6.47 -4.73
CA LYS A 169 10.17 -7.03 -5.91
C LYS A 169 9.67 -6.41 -7.22
N HIS A 170 8.48 -5.82 -7.20
CA HIS A 170 7.81 -5.24 -8.37
C HIS A 170 7.67 -3.71 -8.35
N LEU A 171 8.22 -3.02 -7.34
CA LEU A 171 8.21 -1.55 -7.24
C LEU A 171 9.36 -0.88 -7.99
#